data_AF-B7RSF6-F1
#
_entry.id   AF-B7RSF6-F1
#
_cell.length_a   1.000
_cell.length_b   1.000
_cell.length_c   1.000
_cell.angle_alpha   90.00
_cell.angle_beta   90.00
_cell.angle_gamma   90.00
#
_symmetry.space_group_name_H-M   'P 1'
#
loop_
_entity.id
_entity.type
_entity.pdbx_description
1 polymer ?
#
loop_
_entity_poly.entity_id
_entity_poly.type
_entity_poly.pdbx_seq_one_letter_code
_entity_poly.pdbx_strand_id
1 'polypeptide(L)'
;MKTDSLPSQMSAHQRRDAWYAEEIPHARYLRDYDLPLKEALFLCLNELEGLLGAEAVDTKISAIVPGNQPMDWDWKALPFDGNVSPVSGGWECTKFLDDAGLYGLLGAAPSAIPFKTRKSWVAALPLKLGDWRRNVRLGKDANNILLLIDLALSRHAMDTGLSLASISSDDLEEEGEVSIPALAVFGGVSEGRIRNLLTSGESCLVRKSGHSVTASSAKEWLAGRKEFYPSIWDLPEDEKPEPQELDFSGEVVFVPVASDGGTFHPGLARNGKYTVGAKGDEVQFAQFQDALSALHKMSTPRWRRPNMQGNWGIVSGKDWKRVERHTLGTSLN
;
A
#
# COMPACT_ATOMS: atom_id res chain seq x y z
N MET A 1 -19.15 20.51 3.24
CA MET A 1 -19.39 19.52 2.16
C MET A 1 -18.11 18.72 2.04
N LYS A 2 -18.09 17.43 2.42
CA LYS A 2 -16.96 16.58 2.04
C LYS A 2 -17.11 16.29 0.56
N THR A 3 -16.19 16.80 -0.26
CA THR A 3 -16.09 16.44 -1.66
C THR A 3 -15.68 14.97 -1.73
N ASP A 4 -16.60 14.09 -2.12
CA ASP A 4 -16.36 12.66 -2.42
C ASP A 4 -15.52 12.49 -3.70
N SER A 5 -14.39 13.19 -3.80
CA SER A 5 -13.46 13.02 -4.92
C SER A 5 -12.69 11.72 -4.75
N LEU A 6 -12.70 10.87 -5.77
CA LEU A 6 -11.87 9.66 -5.78
C LEU A 6 -10.38 10.05 -5.72
N PRO A 7 -9.51 9.20 -5.14
CA PRO A 7 -8.06 9.39 -5.16
C PRO A 7 -7.50 9.73 -6.55
N SER A 8 -8.03 9.09 -7.60
CA SER A 8 -7.69 9.32 -9.01
C SER A 8 -8.18 10.64 -9.59
N GLN A 9 -8.84 11.50 -8.82
CA GLN A 9 -9.34 12.81 -9.26
C GLN A 9 -8.74 13.98 -8.47
N MET A 10 -7.92 13.67 -7.46
CA MET A 10 -7.30 14.67 -6.59
C MET A 10 -5.96 15.15 -7.18
N SER A 11 -5.79 16.47 -7.29
CA SER A 11 -4.49 17.09 -7.61
C SER A 11 -3.49 16.96 -6.44
N ALA A 12 -2.22 17.28 -6.69
CA ALA A 12 -1.19 17.27 -5.66
C ALA A 12 -1.53 18.17 -4.47
N HIS A 13 -2.08 19.37 -4.74
CA HIS A 13 -2.55 20.28 -3.70
C HIS A 13 -3.65 19.67 -2.83
N GLN A 14 -4.69 19.10 -3.45
CA GLN A 14 -5.81 18.49 -2.73
C GLN A 14 -5.36 17.31 -1.86
N ARG A 15 -4.39 16.51 -2.32
CA ARG A 15 -3.84 15.40 -1.54
C ARG A 15 -3.07 15.88 -0.32
N ARG A 16 -2.29 16.96 -0.43
CA ARG A 16 -1.59 17.56 0.71
C ARG A 16 -2.56 18.12 1.74
N ASP A 17 -3.56 18.88 1.29
CA ASP A 17 -4.57 19.44 2.20
C ASP A 17 -5.28 18.33 2.98
N ALA A 18 -5.69 17.26 2.28
CA ALA A 18 -6.36 16.13 2.89
C ALA A 18 -5.44 15.28 3.79
N TRP A 19 -4.12 15.27 3.57
CA TRP A 19 -3.14 14.68 4.51
C TRP A 19 -3.10 15.43 5.83
N TYR A 20 -2.92 16.76 5.77
CA TYR A 20 -2.79 17.60 6.97
C TYR A 20 -4.12 17.78 7.71
N ALA A 21 -5.25 17.75 6.99
CA ALA A 21 -6.58 17.75 7.57
C ALA A 21 -7.02 16.37 8.08
N GLU A 22 -6.20 15.33 7.88
CA GLU A 22 -6.49 13.94 8.29
C GLU A 22 -7.80 13.38 7.71
N GLU A 23 -8.17 13.84 6.50
CA GLU A 23 -9.44 13.49 5.85
C GLU A 23 -9.35 12.22 4.99
N ILE A 24 -8.16 11.64 4.88
CA ILE A 24 -7.90 10.42 4.10
C ILE A 24 -7.90 9.20 5.04
N PRO A 25 -8.39 8.03 4.60
CA PRO A 25 -8.25 6.80 5.36
C PRO A 25 -6.83 6.58 5.87
N HIS A 26 -6.70 6.19 7.13
CA HIS A 26 -5.43 5.98 7.84
C HIS A 26 -4.57 7.21 8.13
N ALA A 27 -4.84 8.41 7.56
CA ALA A 27 -4.01 9.59 7.77
C ALA A 27 -3.85 9.95 9.26
N ARG A 28 -4.95 9.96 10.03
CA ARG A 28 -4.91 10.20 11.48
C ARG A 28 -3.99 9.23 12.23
N TYR A 29 -4.06 7.93 11.91
CA TYR A 29 -3.21 6.92 12.55
C TYR A 29 -1.75 7.08 12.15
N LEU A 30 -1.49 7.32 10.85
CA LEU A 30 -0.14 7.47 10.32
C LEU A 30 0.54 8.76 10.78
N ARG A 31 -0.23 9.80 11.07
CA ARG A 31 0.26 11.08 11.62
C ARG A 31 0.34 11.12 13.14
N ASP A 32 -0.11 10.07 13.84
CA ASP A 32 -0.05 9.97 15.30
C ASP A 32 1.36 9.57 15.80
N TYR A 33 2.39 10.30 15.35
CA TYR A 33 3.79 10.02 15.67
C TYR A 33 4.32 10.84 16.85
N ASP A 34 3.49 11.67 17.49
CA ASP A 34 3.91 12.55 18.61
C ASP A 34 4.45 11.74 19.80
N LEU A 35 3.65 10.80 20.31
CA LEU A 35 4.05 9.91 21.41
C LEU A 35 5.21 8.98 21.03
N PRO A 36 5.16 8.24 19.90
CA PRO A 36 6.28 7.38 19.50
C PRO A 36 7.64 8.12 19.38
N LEU A 37 7.63 9.37 18.90
CA LEU A 37 8.86 10.17 18.80
C LEU A 37 9.35 10.66 20.17
N LYS A 38 8.44 11.05 21.07
CA LYS A 38 8.79 11.38 22.46
C LYS A 38 9.37 10.19 23.21
N GLU A 39 8.78 9.01 23.05
CA GLU A 39 9.29 7.77 23.64
C GLU A 39 10.68 7.43 23.09
N ALA A 40 10.89 7.55 21.78
CA ALA A 40 12.20 7.32 21.16
C ALA A 40 13.26 8.28 21.72
N LEU A 41 12.95 9.56 21.83
CA LEU A 41 13.86 10.54 22.42
C LEU A 41 14.11 10.25 23.90
N PHE A 42 13.07 9.95 24.68
CA PHE A 42 13.19 9.60 26.09
C PHE A 42 14.13 8.40 26.30
N LEU A 43 13.99 7.34 25.49
CA LEU A 43 14.88 6.17 25.56
C LEU A 43 16.34 6.56 25.31
N CYS A 44 16.60 7.39 24.29
CA CYS A 44 17.94 7.87 23.98
C CYS A 44 18.53 8.72 25.11
N LEU A 45 17.75 9.63 25.69
CA LEU A 45 18.18 10.47 26.81
C LEU A 45 18.44 9.65 28.07
N ASN A 46 17.61 8.64 28.35
CA ASN A 46 17.78 7.73 29.47
C ASN A 46 19.03 6.85 29.34
N GLU A 47 19.37 6.42 28.11
CA GLU A 47 20.64 5.74 27.84
C GLU A 47 21.85 6.67 28.05
N LEU A 48 21.74 7.94 27.62
CA LEU A 48 22.77 8.95 27.85
C LEU A 48 22.96 9.26 29.34
N GLU A 49 21.87 9.41 30.11
CA GLU A 49 21.92 9.55 31.57
C GLU A 49 22.61 8.36 32.22
N GLY A 50 22.28 7.13 31.79
CA GLY A 50 22.92 5.92 32.31
C GLY A 50 24.44 5.87 32.06
N LEU A 51 24.93 6.51 31.00
CA LEU A 51 26.35 6.56 30.65
C LEU A 51 27.10 7.72 31.30
N LEU A 52 26.48 8.91 31.37
CA LEU A 52 27.13 10.17 31.77
C LEU A 52 26.77 10.61 33.20
N GLY A 53 25.71 10.04 33.80
CA GLY A 53 25.13 10.44 35.07
C GLY A 53 24.12 11.60 34.95
N ALA A 54 23.16 11.64 35.89
CA ALA A 54 22.06 12.62 35.91
C ALA A 54 22.53 14.08 35.89
N GLU A 55 23.50 14.44 36.72
CA GLU A 55 23.99 15.82 36.85
C GLU A 55 24.56 16.38 35.53
N ALA A 56 25.26 15.54 34.75
CA ALA A 56 25.86 15.92 33.48
C ALA A 56 24.80 16.16 32.38
N VAL A 57 23.64 15.53 32.52
CA VAL A 57 22.61 15.43 31.47
C VAL A 57 21.46 16.41 31.73
N ASP A 58 20.93 16.47 32.96
CA ASP A 58 19.76 17.29 33.33
C ASP A 58 19.92 18.78 32.96
N THR A 59 21.11 19.34 33.18
CA THR A 59 21.37 20.77 32.92
C THR A 59 21.38 21.16 31.44
N LYS A 60 21.44 20.18 30.53
CA LYS A 60 21.61 20.40 29.09
C LYS A 60 20.40 19.97 28.26
N ILE A 61 19.55 19.07 28.76
CA ILE A 61 18.43 18.53 27.97
C ILE A 61 17.40 19.60 27.60
N SER A 62 17.03 20.46 28.54
CA SER A 62 16.05 21.53 28.29
C SER A 62 16.48 22.47 27.16
N ALA A 63 17.79 22.63 26.93
CA ALA A 63 18.31 23.48 25.86
C ALA A 63 18.27 22.81 24.47
N ILE A 64 18.21 21.47 24.39
CA ILE A 64 18.28 20.74 23.12
C ILE A 64 16.93 20.21 22.65
N VAL A 65 15.95 20.04 23.54
CA VAL A 65 14.61 19.56 23.16
C VAL A 65 13.75 20.75 22.73
N PRO A 66 13.30 20.81 21.45
CA PRO A 66 12.46 21.92 21.01
C PRO A 66 11.07 21.86 21.67
N GLY A 67 10.62 22.97 22.26
CA GLY A 67 9.32 23.08 22.90
C GLY A 67 9.18 24.35 23.74
N ASN A 68 8.02 24.51 24.38
CA ASN A 68 7.76 25.55 25.38
C ASN A 68 7.74 24.92 26.78
N GLN A 69 8.85 24.32 27.18
CA GLN A 69 8.95 23.67 28.48
C GLN A 69 9.02 24.72 29.61
N PRO A 70 8.45 24.43 30.78
CA PRO A 70 8.58 25.30 31.95
C PRO A 70 10.04 25.38 32.43
N MET A 71 10.35 26.40 33.24
CA MET A 71 11.73 26.65 33.71
C MET A 71 12.27 25.54 34.62
N ASP A 72 11.39 24.81 35.29
CA ASP A 72 11.67 23.66 36.17
C ASP A 72 11.33 22.31 35.52
N TRP A 73 11.37 22.25 34.18
CA TRP A 73 10.99 21.06 33.42
C TRP A 73 11.88 19.85 33.73
N ASP A 74 11.24 18.77 34.20
CA ASP A 74 11.83 17.44 34.27
C ASP A 74 11.63 16.72 32.93
N TRP A 75 12.70 16.53 32.17
CA TRP A 75 12.65 15.85 30.89
C TRP A 75 12.19 14.39 31.00
N LYS A 76 12.22 13.77 32.19
CA LYS A 76 11.67 12.43 32.41
C LYS A 76 10.16 12.38 32.22
N ALA A 77 9.48 13.53 32.31
CA ALA A 77 8.07 13.66 31.97
C ALA A 77 7.79 13.71 30.46
N LEU A 78 8.82 13.78 29.60
CA LEU A 78 8.71 13.98 28.15
C LEU A 78 7.65 13.07 27.47
N PRO A 79 7.55 11.76 27.73
CA PRO A 79 6.54 10.91 27.09
C PRO A 79 5.08 11.33 27.39
N PHE A 80 4.87 11.99 28.52
CA PHE A 80 3.54 12.36 29.02
C PHE A 80 3.27 13.87 28.93
N ASP A 81 4.28 14.67 28.60
CA ASP A 81 4.17 16.13 28.57
C ASP A 81 3.46 16.58 27.29
N GLY A 82 2.30 17.24 27.48
CA GLY A 82 1.52 17.83 26.40
C GLY A 82 2.08 19.16 25.87
N ASN A 83 2.99 19.82 26.59
CA ASN A 83 3.60 21.09 26.18
C ASN A 83 4.75 20.89 25.20
N VAL A 84 5.32 19.69 25.17
CA VAL A 84 6.26 19.26 24.13
C VAL A 84 5.45 18.52 23.09
N SER A 85 5.59 18.85 21.81
CA SER A 85 4.96 18.10 20.72
C SER A 85 5.90 18.13 19.53
N PRO A 86 6.48 17.00 19.10
CA PRO A 86 7.23 16.94 17.86
C PRO A 86 6.46 17.51 16.66
N VAL A 87 5.15 17.29 16.60
CA VAL A 87 4.30 17.74 15.48
C VAL A 87 4.12 19.27 15.54
N SER A 88 3.60 19.77 16.66
CA SER A 88 3.27 21.20 16.82
C SER A 88 4.52 22.07 16.99
N GLY A 89 5.60 21.50 17.54
CA GLY A 89 6.91 22.12 17.71
C GLY A 89 7.76 22.09 16.44
N GLY A 90 7.25 21.52 15.33
CA GLY A 90 7.91 21.56 14.03
C GLY A 90 9.27 20.87 13.99
N TRP A 91 9.41 19.74 14.70
CA TRP A 91 10.66 18.98 14.67
C TRP A 91 10.97 18.50 13.25
N GLU A 92 12.24 18.49 12.85
CA GLU A 92 12.60 18.12 11.47
C GLU A 92 12.15 16.70 11.09
N CYS A 93 12.14 15.78 12.06
CA CYS A 93 11.69 14.41 11.83
C CYS A 93 10.20 14.32 11.48
N THR A 94 9.33 15.22 11.96
CA THR A 94 7.91 15.19 11.63
C THR A 94 7.66 15.62 10.19
N LYS A 95 8.37 16.65 9.72
CA LYS A 95 8.38 17.02 8.31
C LYS A 95 8.86 15.87 7.42
N PHE A 96 9.92 15.19 7.85
CA PHE A 96 10.44 14.03 7.13
C PHE A 96 9.44 12.86 7.07
N LEU A 97 8.68 12.62 8.14
CA LEU A 97 7.60 11.62 8.17
C LEU A 97 6.40 12.05 7.33
N ASP A 98 6.02 13.33 7.36
CA ASP A 98 4.97 13.86 6.47
C ASP A 98 5.36 13.72 4.99
N ASP A 99 6.61 14.01 4.63
CA ASP A 99 7.15 13.77 3.29
C ASP A 99 7.01 12.30 2.87
N ALA A 100 7.30 11.37 3.79
CA ALA A 100 7.11 9.94 3.57
C ALA A 100 5.63 9.55 3.40
N GLY A 101 4.71 10.17 4.14
CA GLY A 101 3.27 9.95 4.01
C GLY A 101 2.68 10.49 2.71
N LEU A 102 3.04 11.73 2.36
CA LEU A 102 2.60 12.39 1.13
C LEU A 102 3.03 11.59 -0.10
N TYR A 103 4.28 11.15 -0.14
CA TYR A 103 4.75 10.32 -1.25
C TYR A 103 4.27 8.87 -1.14
N GLY A 104 4.49 8.23 0.00
CA GLY A 104 4.20 6.81 0.19
C GLY A 104 2.73 6.49 0.02
N LEU A 105 1.86 7.11 0.82
CA LEU A 105 0.43 6.86 0.76
C LEU A 105 -0.20 7.54 -0.46
N LEU A 106 0.11 8.82 -0.67
CA LEU A 106 -0.64 9.67 -1.60
C LEU A 106 0.07 9.91 -2.93
N GLY A 107 1.26 9.35 -3.17
CA GLY A 107 1.96 9.48 -4.43
C GLY A 107 2.26 10.93 -4.84
N ALA A 108 2.26 11.88 -3.91
CA ALA A 108 2.41 13.31 -4.17
C ALA A 108 3.71 13.83 -3.56
N ALA A 109 4.31 14.84 -4.20
CA ALA A 109 5.46 15.53 -3.64
C ALA A 109 5.02 16.65 -2.67
N PRO A 110 5.81 16.95 -1.62
CA PRO A 110 5.59 18.10 -0.76
C PRO A 110 5.64 19.42 -1.54
N SER A 111 4.92 20.45 -1.08
CA SER A 111 4.92 21.79 -1.69
C SER A 111 6.29 22.45 -1.74
N ALA A 112 7.14 22.12 -0.77
CA ALA A 112 8.49 22.64 -0.69
C ALA A 112 9.43 22.06 -1.75
N ILE A 113 9.05 21.01 -2.49
CA ILE A 113 9.88 20.35 -3.50
C ILE A 113 9.49 20.83 -4.90
N PRO A 114 10.34 21.64 -5.57
CA PRO A 114 10.07 22.13 -6.92
C PRO A 114 9.96 20.99 -7.93
N PHE A 115 9.04 21.13 -8.89
CA PHE A 115 8.78 20.14 -9.96
C PHE A 115 10.06 19.57 -10.59
N LYS A 116 10.99 20.46 -11.00
CA LYS A 116 12.27 20.09 -11.65
C LYS A 116 13.19 19.19 -10.81
N THR A 117 12.98 19.12 -9.50
CA THR A 117 13.82 18.36 -8.55
C THR A 117 13.11 17.14 -7.96
N ARG A 118 11.84 16.91 -8.32
CA ARG A 118 11.04 15.83 -7.73
C ARG A 118 11.62 14.46 -8.02
N LYS A 119 12.12 14.21 -9.23
CA LYS A 119 12.78 12.95 -9.58
C LYS A 119 13.98 12.64 -8.67
N SER A 120 14.87 13.61 -8.47
CA SER A 120 16.02 13.46 -7.55
C SER A 120 15.58 13.31 -6.09
N TRP A 121 14.49 13.98 -5.69
CA TRP A 121 13.94 13.84 -4.35
C TRP A 121 13.34 12.45 -4.11
N VAL A 122 12.56 11.93 -5.08
CA VAL A 122 11.99 10.57 -5.04
C VAL A 122 13.10 9.51 -4.94
N ALA A 123 14.21 9.68 -5.66
CA ALA A 123 15.36 8.77 -5.56
C ALA A 123 16.08 8.84 -4.19
N ALA A 124 16.16 10.03 -3.58
CA ALA A 124 16.89 10.24 -2.32
C ALA A 124 16.07 9.88 -1.06
N LEU A 125 14.75 10.08 -1.10
CA LEU A 125 13.85 9.83 0.03
C LEU A 125 13.95 8.40 0.61
N PRO A 126 13.87 7.31 -0.16
CA PRO A 126 13.91 5.95 0.38
C PRO A 126 15.27 5.62 1.02
N LEU A 127 16.37 6.17 0.51
CA LEU A 127 17.70 6.03 1.13
C LEU A 127 17.73 6.69 2.51
N LYS A 128 17.23 7.94 2.60
CA LYS A 128 17.12 8.65 3.88
C LYS A 128 16.23 7.90 4.86
N LEU A 129 15.11 7.32 4.41
CA LEU A 129 14.20 6.56 5.28
C LEU A 129 14.85 5.27 5.76
N GLY A 130 15.56 4.57 4.89
CA GLY A 130 16.34 3.38 5.25
C GLY A 130 17.43 3.70 6.27
N ASP A 131 18.17 4.79 6.08
CA ASP A 131 19.19 5.26 7.02
C ASP A 131 18.58 5.66 8.36
N TRP A 132 17.51 6.45 8.34
CA TRP A 132 16.83 6.90 9.55
C TRP A 132 16.29 5.72 10.37
N ARG A 133 15.63 4.75 9.72
CA ARG A 133 15.10 3.53 10.36
C ARG A 133 16.20 2.68 11.03
N ARG A 134 17.42 2.68 10.47
CA ARG A 134 18.56 1.96 11.05
C ARG A 134 19.17 2.65 12.26
N ASN A 135 19.11 3.99 12.29
CA ASN A 135 19.81 4.79 13.29
C ASN A 135 18.91 5.29 14.42
N VAL A 136 17.60 5.39 14.20
CA VAL A 136 16.65 5.85 15.22
C VAL A 136 15.98 4.65 15.89
N ARG A 137 16.20 4.51 17.20
CA ARG A 137 15.58 3.48 18.02
C ARG A 137 14.16 3.88 18.38
N LEU A 138 13.19 3.27 17.69
CA LEU A 138 11.78 3.46 18.00
C LEU A 138 11.30 2.53 19.12
N GLY A 139 10.32 3.01 19.89
CA GLY A 139 9.59 2.20 20.86
C GLY A 139 8.73 1.12 20.20
N LYS A 140 8.26 0.16 21.00
CA LYS A 140 7.42 -0.97 20.55
C LYS A 140 6.09 -0.54 19.93
N ASP A 141 5.60 0.65 20.28
CA ASP A 141 4.29 1.16 19.88
C ASP A 141 4.36 2.06 18.63
N ALA A 142 5.56 2.24 18.03
CA ALA A 142 5.80 3.06 16.84
C ALA A 142 5.40 2.40 15.50
N ASN A 143 4.40 1.51 15.52
CA ASN A 143 3.98 0.74 14.34
C ASN A 143 3.50 1.63 13.20
N ASN A 144 2.91 2.77 13.51
CA ASN A 144 2.47 3.75 12.52
C ASN A 144 3.65 4.38 11.75
N ILE A 145 4.75 4.72 12.44
CA ILE A 145 5.97 5.25 11.82
C ILE A 145 6.60 4.19 10.91
N LEU A 146 6.69 2.94 11.38
CA LEU A 146 7.24 1.84 10.59
C LEU A 146 6.38 1.57 9.34
N LEU A 147 5.06 1.58 9.48
CA LEU A 147 4.14 1.44 8.36
C LEU A 147 4.28 2.61 7.37
N LEU A 148 4.46 3.83 7.85
CA LEU A 148 4.66 5.02 7.02
C LEU A 148 5.93 4.91 6.16
N ILE A 149 7.02 4.44 6.76
CA ILE A 149 8.26 4.15 6.05
C ILE A 149 8.04 3.04 5.02
N ASP A 150 7.38 1.94 5.41
CA ASP A 150 7.10 0.82 4.51
C ASP A 150 6.22 1.25 3.32
N LEU A 151 5.26 2.17 3.51
CA LEU A 151 4.46 2.76 2.44
C LEU A 151 5.34 3.53 1.46
N ALA A 152 6.26 4.38 1.94
CA ALA A 152 7.16 5.15 1.08
C ALA A 152 8.15 4.26 0.31
N LEU A 153 8.71 3.23 0.95
CA LEU A 153 9.60 2.27 0.29
C LEU A 153 8.85 1.44 -0.76
N SER A 154 7.65 0.96 -0.41
CA SER A 154 6.79 0.19 -1.32
C SER A 154 6.33 1.02 -2.52
N ARG A 155 6.00 2.30 -2.29
CA ARG A 155 5.68 3.25 -3.36
C ARG A 155 6.84 3.39 -4.32
N HIS A 156 8.05 3.64 -3.80
CA HIS A 156 9.24 3.76 -4.63
C HIS A 156 9.50 2.52 -5.47
N ALA A 157 9.36 1.34 -4.87
CA ALA A 157 9.46 0.07 -5.58
C ALA A 157 8.46 -0.01 -6.75
N MET A 158 7.20 0.43 -6.58
CA MET A 158 6.20 0.43 -7.66
C MET A 158 6.43 1.51 -8.73
N ASP A 159 6.99 2.65 -8.35
CA ASP A 159 7.23 3.77 -9.27
C ASP A 159 8.45 3.52 -10.15
N THR A 160 9.50 2.91 -9.59
CA THR A 160 10.78 2.69 -10.29
C THR A 160 10.97 1.25 -10.77
N GLY A 161 10.27 0.29 -10.17
CA GLY A 161 10.51 -1.14 -10.39
C GLY A 161 11.71 -1.69 -9.61
N LEU A 162 12.46 -0.85 -8.88
CA LEU A 162 13.76 -1.20 -8.31
C LEU A 162 13.71 -1.39 -6.80
N SER A 163 14.56 -2.28 -6.29
CA SER A 163 14.82 -2.46 -4.86
C SER A 163 15.63 -1.30 -4.29
N LEU A 164 15.62 -1.15 -2.96
CA LEU A 164 16.44 -0.14 -2.28
C LEU A 164 17.94 -0.34 -2.53
N ALA A 165 18.39 -1.60 -2.62
CA ALA A 165 19.79 -1.93 -2.89
C ALA A 165 20.21 -1.47 -4.29
N SER A 166 19.32 -1.63 -5.28
CA SER A 166 19.50 -1.17 -6.66
C SER A 166 19.58 0.34 -6.81
N ILE A 167 19.08 1.14 -5.85
CA ILE A 167 19.26 2.60 -5.87
C ILE A 167 20.72 2.97 -5.58
N SER A 168 21.38 2.19 -4.71
CA SER A 168 22.73 2.49 -4.21
C SER A 168 23.86 1.83 -5.00
N SER A 169 23.53 0.95 -5.96
CA SER A 169 24.50 0.16 -6.72
C SER A 169 24.05 0.02 -8.17
N ASP A 170 24.82 0.63 -9.07
CA ASP A 170 24.54 0.63 -10.51
C ASP A 170 24.65 -0.77 -11.16
N ASP A 171 25.33 -1.72 -10.49
CA ASP A 171 25.53 -3.09 -10.98
C ASP A 171 24.43 -4.06 -10.52
N LEU A 172 23.49 -3.62 -9.69
CA LEU A 172 22.41 -4.44 -9.13
C LEU A 172 21.06 -4.00 -9.69
N GLU A 173 20.48 -4.80 -10.58
CA GLU A 173 19.10 -4.65 -11.04
C GLU A 173 18.20 -5.71 -10.38
N GLU A 174 17.75 -5.41 -9.17
CA GLU A 174 16.82 -6.26 -8.43
C GLU A 174 15.43 -5.61 -8.39
N GLU A 175 14.40 -6.39 -8.68
CA GLU A 175 13.02 -5.91 -8.61
C GLU A 175 12.69 -5.41 -7.19
N GLY A 176 11.97 -4.29 -7.09
CA GLY A 176 11.47 -3.79 -5.83
C GLY A 176 10.44 -4.73 -5.17
N GLU A 177 10.17 -4.49 -3.89
CA GLU A 177 9.14 -5.23 -3.17
C GLU A 177 8.15 -4.31 -2.45
N VAL A 178 6.94 -4.81 -2.29
CA VAL A 178 5.86 -4.15 -1.55
C VAL A 178 5.52 -4.99 -0.34
N SER A 179 5.58 -4.38 0.84
CA SER A 179 5.26 -5.09 2.09
C SER A 179 3.77 -5.40 2.17
N ILE A 180 3.41 -6.53 2.81
CA ILE A 180 2.00 -6.89 3.01
C ILE A 180 1.21 -5.80 3.76
N PRO A 181 1.73 -5.18 4.84
CA PRO A 181 1.06 -4.07 5.51
C PRO A 181 0.81 -2.87 4.59
N ALA A 182 1.80 -2.46 3.80
CA ALA A 182 1.64 -1.37 2.84
C ALA A 182 0.61 -1.71 1.76
N LEU A 183 0.65 -2.92 1.20
CA LEU A 183 -0.30 -3.38 0.19
C LEU A 183 -1.75 -3.41 0.72
N ALA A 184 -1.93 -3.80 1.99
CA ALA A 184 -3.22 -3.81 2.64
C ALA A 184 -3.81 -2.39 2.72
N VAL A 185 -2.99 -1.41 3.12
CA VAL A 185 -3.38 0.01 3.14
C VAL A 185 -3.69 0.53 1.74
N PHE A 186 -2.81 0.30 0.76
CA PHE A 186 -3.03 0.72 -0.63
C PHE A 186 -4.30 0.13 -1.24
N GLY A 187 -4.58 -1.13 -0.91
CA GLY A 187 -5.73 -1.88 -1.45
C GLY A 187 -7.03 -1.66 -0.69
N GLY A 188 -7.02 -0.95 0.43
CA GLY A 188 -8.17 -0.78 1.31
C GLY A 188 -8.72 -2.09 1.89
N VAL A 189 -7.84 -3.05 2.17
CA VAL A 189 -8.21 -4.39 2.67
C VAL A 189 -7.37 -4.78 3.88
N SER A 190 -7.76 -5.85 4.58
CA SER A 190 -6.95 -6.37 5.69
C SER A 190 -5.71 -7.13 5.19
N GLU A 191 -4.63 -7.14 5.98
CA GLU A 191 -3.46 -7.97 5.69
C GLU A 191 -3.82 -9.46 5.59
N GLY A 192 -4.79 -9.93 6.40
CA GLY A 192 -5.31 -11.29 6.31
C GLY A 192 -5.92 -11.59 4.94
N ARG A 193 -6.62 -10.63 4.32
CA ARG A 193 -7.14 -10.79 2.95
C ARG A 193 -6.00 -10.94 1.94
N ILE A 194 -4.92 -10.15 2.07
CA ILE A 194 -3.73 -10.28 1.22
C ILE A 194 -3.09 -11.67 1.38
N ARG A 195 -2.88 -12.13 2.64
CA ARG A 195 -2.31 -13.46 2.91
C ARG A 195 -3.16 -14.60 2.34
N ASN A 196 -4.48 -14.46 2.37
CA ASN A 196 -5.40 -15.43 1.77
C ASN A 196 -5.27 -15.45 0.24
N LEU A 197 -5.19 -14.28 -0.41
CA LEU A 197 -4.98 -14.20 -1.87
C LEU A 197 -3.67 -14.91 -2.27
N LEU A 198 -2.58 -14.63 -1.55
CA LEU A 198 -1.27 -15.25 -1.78
C LEU A 198 -1.27 -16.78 -1.56
N THR A 199 -2.11 -17.29 -0.67
CA THR A 199 -2.22 -18.73 -0.43
C THR A 199 -3.10 -19.42 -1.47
N SER A 200 -4.17 -18.75 -1.91
CA SER A 200 -5.12 -19.29 -2.88
C SER A 200 -4.59 -19.39 -4.31
N GLY A 201 -3.64 -18.52 -4.69
CA GLY A 201 -3.15 -18.41 -6.06
C GLY A 201 -4.16 -17.78 -7.04
N GLU A 202 -5.30 -17.28 -6.55
CA GLU A 202 -6.37 -16.69 -7.38
C GLU A 202 -6.12 -15.22 -7.77
N SER A 203 -4.91 -14.69 -7.53
CA SER A 203 -4.54 -13.29 -7.81
C SER A 203 -3.24 -13.17 -8.60
N CYS A 204 -3.06 -12.06 -9.30
CA CYS A 204 -1.79 -11.70 -9.96
C CYS A 204 -0.63 -11.43 -8.98
N LEU A 205 -0.88 -11.36 -7.67
CA LEU A 205 0.16 -11.11 -6.66
C LEU A 205 1.22 -12.23 -6.63
N VAL A 206 2.48 -11.86 -6.79
CA VAL A 206 3.62 -12.77 -6.75
C VAL A 206 4.40 -12.53 -5.46
N ARG A 207 4.55 -13.59 -4.64
CA ARG A 207 5.30 -13.51 -3.38
C ARG A 207 6.79 -13.35 -3.67
N LYS A 208 7.44 -12.36 -3.04
CA LYS A 208 8.90 -12.19 -3.10
C LYS A 208 9.58 -12.74 -1.85
N SER A 209 9.06 -12.38 -0.68
CA SER A 209 9.48 -12.92 0.62
C SER A 209 8.26 -13.32 1.46
N GLY A 210 8.47 -13.88 2.66
CA GLY A 210 7.37 -14.23 3.57
C GLY A 210 6.43 -13.06 3.92
N HIS A 211 6.92 -11.82 3.80
CA HIS A 211 6.22 -10.61 4.22
C HIS A 211 6.03 -9.59 3.09
N SER A 212 6.35 -9.94 1.84
CA SER A 212 6.32 -9.02 0.70
C SER A 212 5.91 -9.69 -0.61
N VAL A 213 5.46 -8.87 -1.55
CA VAL A 213 5.20 -9.24 -2.94
C VAL A 213 6.11 -8.45 -3.88
N THR A 214 6.24 -8.89 -5.12
CA THR A 214 6.98 -8.13 -6.13
C THR A 214 6.27 -6.81 -6.45
N ALA A 215 7.03 -5.75 -6.73
CA ALA A 215 6.48 -4.45 -7.02
C ALA A 215 5.57 -4.44 -8.27
N SER A 216 5.95 -5.20 -9.30
CA SER A 216 5.17 -5.27 -10.54
C SER A 216 3.80 -5.90 -10.30
N SER A 217 3.75 -7.01 -9.55
CA SER A 217 2.48 -7.69 -9.25
C SER A 217 1.58 -6.87 -8.32
N ALA A 218 2.16 -6.14 -7.36
CA ALA A 218 1.41 -5.21 -6.52
C ALA A 218 0.79 -4.08 -7.36
N LYS A 219 1.55 -3.47 -8.27
CA LYS A 219 1.09 -2.39 -9.14
C LYS A 219 -0.07 -2.85 -10.02
N GLU A 220 0.04 -4.04 -10.62
CA GLU A 220 -1.04 -4.65 -11.39
C GLU A 220 -2.29 -4.90 -10.53
N TRP A 221 -2.12 -5.45 -9.33
CA TRP A 221 -3.24 -5.70 -8.43
C TRP A 221 -3.93 -4.43 -7.91
N LEU A 222 -3.19 -3.32 -7.81
CA LEU A 222 -3.71 -2.02 -7.38
C LEU A 222 -4.36 -1.21 -8.50
N ALA A 223 -4.11 -1.56 -9.76
CA ALA A 223 -4.66 -0.86 -10.90
C ALA A 223 -6.20 -0.80 -10.87
N GLY A 224 -6.76 0.39 -11.07
CA GLY A 224 -8.22 0.61 -11.08
C GLY A 224 -8.92 0.55 -9.72
N ARG A 225 -8.21 0.33 -8.60
CA ARG A 225 -8.82 0.36 -7.27
C ARG A 225 -9.18 1.79 -6.85
N LYS A 226 -10.39 1.96 -6.33
CA LYS A 226 -10.88 3.26 -5.86
C LYS A 226 -10.18 3.76 -4.59
N GLU A 227 -9.59 2.86 -3.81
CA GLU A 227 -8.87 3.20 -2.58
C GLU A 227 -7.41 3.61 -2.85
N PHE A 228 -6.88 3.24 -4.02
CA PHE A 228 -5.48 3.44 -4.35
C PHE A 228 -5.22 4.85 -4.90
N TYR A 229 -4.24 5.53 -4.31
CA TYR A 229 -3.71 6.80 -4.81
C TYR A 229 -2.59 6.51 -5.81
N PRO A 230 -2.79 6.74 -7.13
CA PRO A 230 -1.74 6.59 -8.13
C PRO A 230 -0.69 7.69 -7.96
N SER A 231 0.55 7.42 -8.31
CA SER A 231 1.64 8.39 -8.21
C SER A 231 1.43 9.56 -9.17
N ILE A 232 1.47 10.78 -8.62
CA ILE A 232 1.30 12.06 -9.35
C ILE A 232 2.42 13.05 -9.02
N TRP A 233 3.48 12.62 -8.35
CA TRP A 233 4.61 13.48 -8.00
C TRP A 233 5.26 14.07 -9.25
N ASP A 234 5.23 13.39 -10.40
CA ASP A 234 5.78 13.91 -11.67
C ASP A 234 4.76 14.73 -12.49
N LEU A 235 3.61 15.10 -11.90
CA LEU A 235 2.65 16.01 -12.52
C LEU A 235 2.83 17.46 -12.05
N PRO A 236 2.62 18.46 -12.92
CA PRO A 236 2.47 19.85 -12.53
C PRO A 236 1.41 20.05 -11.42
N GLU A 237 1.55 21.14 -10.67
CA GLU A 237 0.84 21.35 -9.40
C GLU A 237 -0.70 21.35 -9.51
N ASP A 238 -1.19 22.00 -10.56
CA ASP A 238 -2.62 22.18 -10.81
C ASP A 238 -3.20 21.07 -11.71
N GLU A 239 -2.35 20.15 -12.16
CA GLU A 239 -2.75 19.06 -13.03
C GLU A 239 -3.37 17.94 -12.20
N LYS A 240 -4.56 17.52 -12.61
CA LYS A 240 -5.17 16.32 -12.08
C LYS A 240 -4.66 15.14 -12.90
N PRO A 241 -4.41 13.97 -12.29
CA PRO A 241 -4.17 12.77 -13.07
C PRO A 241 -5.31 12.62 -14.09
N GLU A 242 -4.95 12.37 -15.34
CA GLU A 242 -5.94 12.01 -16.34
C GLU A 242 -6.75 10.83 -15.77
N PRO A 243 -8.09 10.88 -15.86
CA PRO A 243 -8.88 9.71 -15.56
C PRO A 243 -8.25 8.56 -16.34
N GLN A 244 -7.91 7.46 -15.69
CA GLN A 244 -7.68 6.22 -16.44
C GLN A 244 -8.97 6.03 -17.24
N GLU A 245 -8.93 6.34 -18.54
CA GLU A 245 -9.97 5.94 -19.45
C GLU A 245 -10.01 4.43 -19.28
N LEU A 246 -11.04 3.94 -18.59
CA LEU A 246 -11.38 2.53 -18.67
C LEU A 246 -11.53 2.31 -20.16
N ASP A 247 -10.60 1.57 -20.74
CA ASP A 247 -10.61 1.30 -22.16
C ASP A 247 -11.85 0.45 -22.46
N PHE A 248 -12.97 1.12 -22.70
CA PHE A 248 -14.23 0.51 -23.08
C PHE A 248 -14.15 -0.07 -24.50
N SER A 249 -13.02 0.08 -25.22
CA SER A 249 -12.77 -0.64 -26.47
C SER A 249 -12.39 -2.10 -26.23
N GLY A 250 -12.04 -2.47 -24.98
CA GLY A 250 -11.86 -3.86 -24.58
C GLY A 250 -13.18 -4.64 -24.63
N GLU A 251 -13.17 -5.79 -25.33
CA GLU A 251 -14.34 -6.67 -25.40
C GLU A 251 -14.80 -7.07 -23.99
N VAL A 252 -15.96 -6.56 -23.57
CA VAL A 252 -16.54 -6.85 -22.26
C VAL A 252 -17.09 -8.27 -22.28
N VAL A 253 -16.78 -9.06 -21.25
CA VAL A 253 -17.40 -10.38 -21.06
C VAL A 253 -18.09 -10.44 -19.71
N PHE A 254 -19.19 -11.19 -19.62
CA PHE A 254 -19.91 -11.41 -18.39
C PHE A 254 -19.56 -12.80 -17.86
N VAL A 255 -18.99 -12.90 -16.66
CA VAL A 255 -18.65 -14.18 -16.06
C VAL A 255 -19.66 -14.53 -14.95
N PRO A 256 -20.09 -15.80 -14.82
CA PRO A 256 -21.00 -16.19 -13.77
C PRO A 256 -20.31 -16.16 -12.40
N VAL A 257 -21.10 -15.80 -11.38
CA VAL A 257 -20.69 -15.66 -9.98
C VAL A 257 -21.49 -16.66 -9.14
N ALA A 258 -20.80 -17.49 -8.36
CA ALA A 258 -21.44 -18.41 -7.43
C ALA A 258 -21.95 -17.68 -6.17
N SER A 259 -22.76 -18.35 -5.35
CA SER A 259 -23.34 -17.76 -4.12
C SER A 259 -22.30 -17.29 -3.09
N ASP A 260 -21.07 -17.82 -3.13
CA ASP A 260 -19.97 -17.42 -2.26
C ASP A 260 -19.04 -16.37 -2.89
N GLY A 261 -19.44 -15.79 -4.03
CA GLY A 261 -18.72 -14.72 -4.72
C GLY A 261 -17.61 -15.18 -5.67
N GLY A 262 -17.26 -16.47 -5.70
CA GLY A 262 -16.25 -16.97 -6.64
C GLY A 262 -16.78 -17.02 -8.08
N THR A 263 -15.95 -16.68 -9.05
CA THR A 263 -16.33 -16.51 -10.45
C THR A 263 -15.77 -17.62 -11.34
N PHE A 264 -16.30 -17.77 -12.56
CA PHE A 264 -15.64 -18.55 -13.60
C PHE A 264 -14.50 -17.73 -14.23
N HIS A 265 -13.28 -18.27 -14.25
CA HIS A 265 -12.08 -17.60 -14.79
C HIS A 265 -11.11 -18.60 -15.45
N PRO A 266 -10.13 -18.16 -16.27
CA PRO A 266 -9.23 -19.06 -17.01
C PRO A 266 -8.39 -20.01 -16.14
N GLY A 267 -8.10 -19.65 -14.90
CA GLY A 267 -7.41 -20.50 -13.93
C GLY A 267 -8.17 -21.78 -13.51
N LEU A 268 -9.43 -21.95 -13.93
CA LEU A 268 -10.25 -23.13 -13.60
C LEU A 268 -10.06 -24.31 -14.57
N ALA A 269 -9.11 -24.24 -15.50
CA ALA A 269 -8.76 -25.37 -16.35
C ALA A 269 -8.15 -26.50 -15.52
N ARG A 270 -8.74 -27.70 -15.60
CA ARG A 270 -8.16 -28.93 -15.03
C ARG A 270 -7.68 -29.83 -16.15
N ASN A 271 -6.40 -30.18 -16.15
CA ASN A 271 -5.74 -30.89 -17.25
C ASN A 271 -5.96 -30.21 -18.61
N GLY A 272 -5.88 -28.87 -18.62
CA GLY A 272 -6.07 -28.05 -19.82
C GLY A 272 -7.51 -27.97 -20.33
N LYS A 273 -8.51 -28.41 -19.56
CA LYS A 273 -9.93 -28.37 -19.95
C LYS A 273 -10.82 -27.75 -18.88
N TYR A 274 -11.86 -27.06 -19.33
CA TYR A 274 -12.92 -26.50 -18.52
C TYR A 274 -14.11 -27.46 -18.53
N THR A 275 -14.67 -27.78 -17.36
CA THR A 275 -15.85 -28.65 -17.25
C THR A 275 -17.06 -27.81 -16.81
N VAL A 276 -18.09 -27.78 -17.65
CA VAL A 276 -19.33 -27.00 -17.44
C VAL A 276 -20.56 -27.88 -17.64
N GLY A 277 -21.67 -27.54 -17.00
CA GLY A 277 -22.92 -28.29 -17.09
C GLY A 277 -23.39 -28.84 -15.75
N ALA A 278 -24.61 -29.40 -15.77
CA ALA A 278 -25.20 -30.05 -14.62
C ALA A 278 -24.49 -31.39 -14.33
N LYS A 279 -24.61 -31.87 -13.09
CA LYS A 279 -24.12 -33.21 -12.73
C LYS A 279 -24.78 -34.25 -13.63
N GLY A 280 -23.98 -34.99 -14.41
CA GLY A 280 -24.47 -36.00 -15.37
C GLY A 280 -24.49 -35.53 -16.83
N ASP A 281 -24.53 -34.21 -17.06
CA ASP A 281 -24.56 -33.57 -18.38
C ASP A 281 -23.36 -32.63 -18.56
N GLU A 282 -22.21 -33.03 -18.02
CA GLU A 282 -20.98 -32.22 -18.02
C GLU A 282 -20.31 -32.27 -19.40
N VAL A 283 -20.00 -31.10 -19.94
CA VAL A 283 -19.28 -30.93 -21.20
C VAL A 283 -17.92 -30.33 -20.92
N GLN A 284 -16.90 -30.85 -21.61
CA GLN A 284 -15.52 -30.36 -21.51
C GLN A 284 -15.14 -29.50 -22.71
N PHE A 285 -14.50 -28.37 -22.44
CA PHE A 285 -14.02 -27.43 -23.44
C PHE A 285 -12.52 -27.22 -23.26
N ALA A 286 -11.77 -27.15 -24.36
CA ALA A 286 -10.34 -26.85 -24.32
C ALA A 286 -10.06 -25.35 -24.16
N GLN A 287 -10.93 -24.51 -24.72
CA GLN A 287 -10.79 -23.05 -24.67
C GLN A 287 -11.75 -22.45 -23.66
N PHE A 288 -11.26 -21.44 -22.92
CA PHE A 288 -12.06 -20.70 -21.95
C PHE A 288 -13.29 -20.05 -22.59
N GLN A 289 -13.11 -19.44 -23.77
CA GLN A 289 -14.17 -18.71 -24.46
C GLN A 289 -15.33 -19.63 -24.88
N ASP A 290 -15.03 -20.86 -25.28
CA ASP A 290 -16.05 -21.85 -25.64
C ASP A 290 -16.84 -22.30 -24.40
N ALA A 291 -16.13 -22.52 -23.29
CA ALA A 291 -16.74 -22.87 -22.00
C ALA A 291 -17.65 -21.75 -21.48
N LEU A 292 -17.19 -20.49 -21.56
CA LEU A 292 -17.96 -19.32 -21.17
C LEU A 292 -19.20 -19.15 -22.06
N SER A 293 -19.04 -19.33 -23.38
CA SER A 293 -20.15 -19.30 -24.33
C SER A 293 -21.19 -20.39 -24.06
N ALA A 294 -20.76 -21.57 -23.60
CA ALA A 294 -21.66 -22.63 -23.17
C ALA A 294 -22.41 -22.24 -21.88
N LEU A 295 -21.73 -21.65 -20.90
CA LEU A 295 -22.35 -21.17 -19.65
C LEU A 295 -23.42 -20.10 -19.90
N HIS A 296 -23.21 -19.19 -20.85
CA HIS A 296 -24.21 -18.18 -21.24
C HIS A 296 -25.50 -18.78 -21.81
N LYS A 297 -25.43 -19.96 -22.41
CA LYS A 297 -26.59 -20.66 -22.98
C LYS A 297 -27.36 -21.48 -21.94
N MET A 298 -26.82 -21.64 -20.73
CA MET A 298 -27.47 -22.40 -19.67
C MET A 298 -28.47 -21.52 -18.91
N SER A 299 -29.65 -22.06 -18.62
CA SER A 299 -30.63 -21.41 -17.73
C SER A 299 -30.10 -21.20 -16.31
N THR A 300 -29.20 -22.08 -15.86
CA THR A 300 -28.40 -21.89 -14.65
C THR A 300 -26.96 -22.29 -14.99
N PRO A 301 -26.03 -21.34 -15.10
CA PRO A 301 -24.64 -21.65 -15.40
C PRO A 301 -24.05 -22.53 -14.30
N ARG A 302 -23.42 -23.64 -14.68
CA ARG A 302 -22.80 -24.59 -13.75
C ARG A 302 -21.42 -24.96 -14.23
N TRP A 303 -20.42 -24.90 -13.35
CA TRP A 303 -19.03 -25.23 -13.69
C TRP A 303 -18.34 -25.92 -12.53
N ARG A 304 -17.24 -26.61 -12.83
CA ARG A 304 -16.38 -27.19 -11.80
C ARG A 304 -15.31 -26.20 -11.34
N ARG A 305 -15.07 -26.17 -10.04
CA ARG A 305 -13.93 -25.48 -9.42
C ARG A 305 -13.48 -26.21 -8.15
N PRO A 306 -12.24 -26.01 -7.67
CA PRO A 306 -11.83 -26.51 -6.36
C PRO A 306 -12.60 -25.78 -5.24
N ASN A 307 -12.89 -26.49 -4.16
CA ASN A 307 -13.34 -25.90 -2.90
C ASN A 307 -12.14 -25.60 -1.98
N MET A 308 -12.40 -25.08 -0.78
CA MET A 308 -11.34 -24.76 0.20
C MET A 308 -10.46 -25.95 0.61
N GLN A 309 -10.92 -27.18 0.38
CA GLN A 309 -10.15 -28.42 0.66
C GLN A 309 -9.46 -28.96 -0.60
N GLY A 310 -9.44 -28.22 -1.71
CA GLY A 310 -8.88 -28.64 -3.00
C GLY A 310 -9.75 -29.64 -3.77
N ASN A 311 -10.91 -30.03 -3.24
CA ASN A 311 -11.81 -30.96 -3.90
C ASN A 311 -12.63 -30.23 -4.98
N TRP A 312 -12.66 -30.80 -6.18
CA TRP A 312 -13.39 -30.20 -7.29
C TRP A 312 -14.86 -30.57 -7.24
N GLY A 313 -15.72 -29.56 -7.18
CA GLY A 313 -17.16 -29.70 -7.18
C GLY A 313 -17.82 -28.83 -8.23
N ILE A 314 -19.06 -29.16 -8.59
CA ILE A 314 -19.90 -28.32 -9.44
C ILE A 314 -20.51 -27.21 -8.58
N VAL A 315 -20.39 -25.98 -9.04
CA VAL A 315 -21.06 -24.82 -8.46
C VAL A 315 -22.08 -24.26 -9.45
N SER A 316 -23.10 -23.58 -8.92
CA SER A 316 -24.12 -22.91 -9.74
C SER A 316 -23.93 -21.40 -9.63
N GLY A 317 -23.96 -20.72 -10.77
CA GLY A 317 -23.97 -19.27 -10.81
C GLY A 317 -25.32 -18.73 -10.35
N LYS A 318 -25.26 -17.70 -9.53
CA LYS A 318 -26.38 -16.94 -8.98
C LYS A 318 -26.46 -15.53 -9.55
N ASP A 319 -25.34 -15.00 -10.04
CA ASP A 319 -25.25 -13.67 -10.60
C ASP A 319 -24.24 -13.64 -11.77
N TRP A 320 -24.17 -12.50 -12.47
CA TRP A 320 -23.23 -12.25 -13.56
C TRP A 320 -22.39 -11.01 -13.25
N LYS A 321 -21.08 -11.15 -13.30
CA LYS A 321 -20.14 -10.05 -13.12
C LYS A 321 -19.64 -9.59 -14.48
N ARG A 322 -19.81 -8.29 -14.76
CA ARG A 322 -19.15 -7.63 -15.89
C ARG A 322 -17.65 -7.54 -15.60
N VAL A 323 -16.83 -8.07 -16.51
CA VAL A 323 -15.37 -8.01 -16.43
C VAL A 323 -14.81 -7.63 -17.80
N GLU A 324 -13.70 -6.93 -17.81
CA GLU A 324 -13.01 -6.56 -19.05
C GLU A 324 -12.13 -7.74 -19.48
N ARG A 325 -12.16 -8.14 -20.76
CA ARG A 325 -11.47 -9.38 -21.21
C ARG A 325 -9.98 -9.39 -20.89
N HIS A 326 -9.29 -8.25 -20.99
CA HIS A 326 -7.87 -8.14 -20.65
C HIS A 326 -7.55 -8.46 -19.17
N THR A 327 -8.53 -8.30 -18.26
CA THR A 327 -8.39 -8.59 -16.83
C THR A 327 -8.59 -10.07 -16.51
N LEU A 328 -9.05 -10.89 -17.46
CA LEU A 328 -9.19 -12.34 -17.28
C LEU A 328 -7.87 -13.10 -17.44
N GLY A 329 -6.76 -12.41 -17.71
CA GLY A 329 -5.43 -12.98 -17.71
C GLY A 329 -5.03 -13.52 -19.08
N THR A 330 -4.18 -12.73 -19.74
CA THR A 330 -3.15 -13.20 -20.65
C THR A 330 -2.23 -14.14 -19.86
N SER A 331 -2.50 -15.44 -19.93
CA SER A 331 -1.58 -16.47 -19.50
C SER A 331 -1.68 -17.57 -20.53
N LEU A 332 -0.85 -17.45 -21.56
CA LEU A 332 -0.32 -18.49 -22.46
C LEU A 332 0.35 -17.77 -23.65
N ASN A 333 1.66 -17.53 -23.52
CA ASN A 333 2.59 -17.95 -24.57
C ASN A 333 3.48 -19.01 -23.94
#